data_AF-A0A8S9ZLK6-F1
#
_entry.id   AF-A0A8S9ZLK6-F1
#
_cell.length_a   1.000
_cell.length_b   1.000
_cell.length_c   1.000
_cell.angle_alpha   90.00
_cell.angle_beta   90.00
_cell.angle_gamma   90.00
#
_symmetry.space_group_name_H-M   'P 1'
#
loop_
_entity.id
_entity.type
_entity.pdbx_description
1 polymer ?
#
loop_
_entity_poly.entity_id
_entity_poly.type
_entity_poly.pdbx_seq_one_letter_code
_entity_poly.pdbx_strand_id
1 'polypeptide(L)' 'MFNVFLNANLNEEGTEAAAATAIEITRKSLPPPRPRFNADHPFAFMLVNKGNEILFNGIFKG' A
#
# COMPACT_ATOMS: atom_id res chain seq x y z
N MET A 1 -15.67 16.51 26.09
CA MET A 1 -14.37 16.17 25.50
C MET A 1 -14.49 14.74 24.98
N PHE A 2 -14.76 14.56 23.68
CA PHE A 2 -14.91 13.24 23.09
C PHE A 2 -13.57 12.83 22.48
N ASN A 3 -12.97 11.77 23.00
CA ASN A 3 -11.79 11.14 22.38
C ASN A 3 -12.29 10.30 21.20
N VAL A 4 -12.00 10.75 19.98
CA VAL A 4 -12.21 9.95 18.78
C VAL A 4 -10.97 9.10 18.58
N PHE A 5 -11.06 7.82 18.89
CA PHE A 5 -10.03 6.84 18.52
C PHE A 5 -10.34 6.35 17.11
N LEU A 6 -9.55 6.80 16.12
CA LEU A 6 -9.65 6.32 14.75
C LEU A 6 -9.01 4.92 14.68
N ASN A 7 -9.84 3.88 14.65
CA ASN A 7 -9.39 2.51 14.41
C ASN A 7 -9.21 2.31 12.89
N ALA A 8 -7.98 2.37 12.41
CA ALA A 8 -7.65 2.02 11.03
C ALA A 8 -7.15 0.57 10.99
N ASN A 9 -7.90 -0.30 10.30
CA ASN A 9 -7.48 -1.69 10.03
C ASN A 9 -6.72 -1.72 8.70
N LEU A 10 -5.51 -2.27 8.70
CA LEU A 10 -4.73 -2.56 7.50
C LEU A 10 -4.95 -4.03 7.13
N ASN A 11 -5.42 -4.30 5.90
CA ASN A 11 -5.55 -5.65 5.37
C ASN A 11 -4.97 -5.73 3.94
N GLU A 12 -4.78 -6.96 3.44
CA GLU A 12 -4.10 -7.22 2.16
C GLU A 12 -5.05 -7.22 0.95
N GLU A 13 -6.37 -7.09 1.18
CA GLU A 13 -7.41 -7.30 0.16
C GLU A 13 -7.20 -6.48 -1.11
N GLY A 14 -6.69 -5.24 -0.99
CA GLY A 14 -6.46 -4.35 -2.13
C GLY A 14 -5.26 -4.74 -3.02
N THR A 15 -4.22 -5.37 -2.45
CA THR A 15 -3.01 -5.76 -3.20
C THR A 15 -3.17 -7.13 -3.84
N GLU A 16 -3.81 -8.06 -3.13
CA GLU A 16 -4.08 -9.42 -3.64
C GLU A 16 -5.04 -9.38 -4.84
N ALA A 17 -6.13 -8.59 -4.75
CA ALA A 17 -7.10 -8.45 -5.83
C ALA A 17 -6.46 -7.93 -7.13
N ALA A 18 -5.62 -6.89 -7.04
CA ALA A 18 -4.94 -6.32 -8.21
C ALA A 18 -3.92 -7.29 -8.83
N ALA A 19 -3.21 -8.08 -8.00
CA ALA A 19 -2.27 -9.09 -8.47
C ALA A 19 -2.98 -10.24 -9.19
N ALA A 20 -4.09 -10.74 -8.63
CA ALA A 20 -4.89 -11.80 -9.23
C ALA A 20 -5.43 -11.38 -10.62
N THR A 21 -5.98 -10.17 -10.74
CA THR A 21 -6.44 -9.62 -12.04
C THR A 21 -5.31 -9.44 -13.04
N ALA A 22 -4.11 -9.05 -12.60
CA ALA A 22 -2.96 -8.89 -13.49
C ALA A 22 -2.42 -10.23 -14.04
N ILE A 23 -2.51 -11.30 -13.26
CA ILE A 23 -2.09 -12.65 -13.65
C ILE A 23 -3.04 -13.25 -14.71
N GLU A 24 -4.33 -12.92 -14.68
CA GLU A 24 -5.30 -13.41 -15.69
C GLU A 24 -5.15 -12.75 -17.08
N ILE A 25 -4.50 -11.59 -17.21
CA ILE A 25 -4.53 -10.79 -18.46
C ILE A 25 -3.24 -10.92 -19.31
N THR A 26 -2.18 -11.59 -18.83
CA THR A 26 -0.87 -11.54 -19.51
C THR A 26 -0.32 -12.91 -19.92
N ARG A 27 -0.81 -13.46 -21.05
CA ARG A 27 -0.03 -14.44 -21.86
C ARG A 27 1.00 -13.72 -22.74
N LYS A 28 1.92 -12.96 -22.15
CA LYS A 28 3.03 -12.31 -22.86
C LYS A 28 4.34 -12.56 -22.11
N SER A 29 5.44 -12.53 -22.87
CA SER A 29 6.82 -12.77 -22.41
C SER A 29 7.12 -12.09 -21.07
N LEU A 30 7.89 -12.79 -20.23
CA LEU A 30 8.20 -12.38 -18.86
C LEU A 30 8.80 -10.96 -18.87
N PRO A 31 8.12 -9.93 -18.33
CA PRO A 31 8.70 -8.60 -18.22
C PRO A 31 9.95 -8.64 -17.33
N PRO A 32 10.89 -7.68 -17.49
CA PRO A 32 12.04 -7.58 -16.61
C PRO A 32 11.59 -7.54 -15.14
N PRO A 33 12.40 -8.10 -14.22
CA PRO A 33 12.02 -8.18 -12.82
C PRO A 33 11.68 -6.79 -12.30
N ARG A 34 10.48 -6.65 -11.74
CA ARG A 34 10.02 -5.39 -11.15
C ARG A 34 10.96 -5.01 -10.00
N PRO A 35 11.21 -3.72 -9.77
CA PRO A 35 11.93 -3.27 -8.58
C PRO A 35 11.30 -3.89 -7.33
N ARG A 36 12.12 -4.49 -6.47
CA ARG A 36 11.66 -5.03 -5.20
C ARG A 36 11.63 -3.90 -4.18
N PHE A 37 10.46 -3.63 -3.63
CA PHE A 37 10.31 -2.80 -2.43
C PHE A 37 10.19 -3.74 -1.24
N ASN A 38 11.17 -3.70 -0.34
CA ASN A 38 11.19 -4.51 0.88
C ASN A 38 11.13 -3.55 2.08
N ALA A 39 10.02 -3.58 2.80
CA ALA A 39 9.77 -2.70 3.94
C ALA A 39 10.06 -3.42 5.27
N ASP A 40 11.20 -4.08 5.37
CA ASP A 40 11.64 -4.92 6.51
C ASP A 40 12.45 -4.15 7.57
N HIS A 41 12.33 -2.82 7.55
CA HIS A 41 12.98 -1.87 8.45
C HIS A 41 12.13 -0.59 8.56
N PRO A 42 12.38 0.32 9.51
CA PRO A 42 11.57 1.52 9.68
C PRO A 42 11.40 2.33 8.39
N PHE A 43 10.17 2.71 8.08
CA PHE A 43 9.86 3.49 6.87
C PHE A 43 8.81 4.58 7.15
N ALA A 44 8.86 5.64 6.35
CA ALA A 44 7.85 6.70 6.37
C ALA A 44 6.70 6.35 5.42
N PHE A 45 5.47 6.70 5.80
CA PHE A 45 4.29 6.54 4.95
C PHE A 45 3.41 7.78 4.95
N MET A 46 2.63 7.94 3.89
CA MET A 46 1.62 8.99 3.74
C MET A 46 0.40 8.43 3.03
N LEU A 47 -0.80 8.75 3.53
CA LEU A 47 -2.05 8.58 2.82
C LEU A 47 -2.44 9.92 2.22
N VAL A 48 -2.50 9.98 0.89
CA VAL A 48 -2.80 11.21 0.16
C VAL A 48 -4.07 11.03 -0.66
N ASN A 49 -4.87 12.09 -0.77
CA ASN A 49 -6.01 12.09 -1.70
C ASN A 49 -5.54 12.40 -3.13
N LYS A 50 -6.47 12.33 -4.10
CA LYS A 50 -6.18 12.66 -5.51
C LYS A 50 -5.74 14.12 -5.74
N GLY A 51 -6.05 15.01 -4.79
CA GLY A 51 -5.62 16.40 -4.77
C GLY A 51 -4.25 16.63 -4.13
N ASN A 52 -3.52 15.56 -3.78
CA ASN A 52 -2.23 15.58 -3.08
C ASN A 52 -2.28 16.14 -1.65
N GLU A 53 -3.46 16.19 -1.03
CA GLU A 53 -3.57 16.54 0.38
C GLU A 53 -3.19 15.33 1.23
N ILE A 54 -2.36 15.56 2.25
CA ILE A 54 -1.96 14.54 3.22
C ILE A 54 -3.12 14.33 4.20
N LEU A 55 -3.72 13.16 4.15
CA LEU A 55 -4.77 12.74 5.08
C LEU A 55 -4.15 12.17 6.37
N PHE A 56 -3.07 11.39 6.22
CA PHE A 56 -2.32 10.80 7.33
C PHE A 56 -0.85 10.65 6.95
N ASN A 57 0.04 10.73 7.94
CA ASN A 57 1.46 10.41 7.78
C ASN A 57 2.03 9.81 9.06
N GLY A 58 3.19 9.15 8.94
CA GLY A 58 3.87 8.61 10.09
C GLY A 58 5.15 7.86 9.74
N ILE A 59 5.81 7.35 10.78
CA ILE A 59 6.92 6.41 10.69
C ILE A 59 6.44 5.08 11.26
N PHE A 60 6.49 4.02 10.44
CA PHE A 60 6.36 2.65 10.93
C PHE A 60 7.74 2.18 11.36
N LYS A 61 7.86 1.60 12.56
CA LYS A 61 9.15 1.20 13.14
C LYS A 61 9.38 -0.31 13.21
N GLY A 62 8.44 -1.13 12.72
CA GLY A 62 8.48 -2.58 12.92
C GLY A 62 7.96 -2.95 14.29
#